data_AF-A0AAW5SLI6-F1
#
_entry.id   AF-A0AAW5SLI6-F1
#
_cell.length_a   1.000
_cell.length_b   1.000
_cell.length_c   1.000
_cell.angle_alpha   90.00
_cell.angle_beta   90.00
_cell.angle_gamma   90.00
#
_symmetry.space_group_name_H-M   'P 1'
#
loop_
_entity.id
_entity.type
_entity.pdbx_description
1 polymer ?
#
loop_
_entity_poly.entity_id
_entity_poly.type
_entity_poly.pdbx_seq_one_letter_code
_entity_poly.pdbx_strand_id
1 'polypeptide(L)'
;MTNDDHSRPLLRVIDGGPHAANASIDAHLTIADVAAACGLPQPVIAQLVPRTWTADGWMYTPAQLEEAVRIARRRRSGDGDGIDTEWLPPR
;
A
#
# COMPACT_ATOMS: atom_id res chain seq x y z
N MET A 1 -10.91 -30.59 -38.47
CA MET A 1 -11.61 -30.63 -37.17
C MET A 1 -10.99 -29.52 -36.31
N THR A 2 -11.88 -28.70 -35.78
CA THR A 2 -11.75 -27.36 -35.16
C THR A 2 -10.48 -27.10 -34.34
N ASN A 3 -9.71 -26.08 -34.72
CA ASN A 3 -8.75 -25.43 -33.83
C ASN A 3 -9.56 -24.55 -32.85
N ASP A 4 -9.65 -24.97 -31.60
CA ASP A 4 -10.18 -24.17 -30.50
C ASP A 4 -9.25 -22.97 -30.28
N ASP A 5 -9.65 -21.82 -30.84
CA ASP A 5 -9.05 -20.51 -30.59
C ASP A 5 -9.38 -20.12 -29.15
N HIS A 6 -8.53 -20.54 -28.21
CA HIS A 6 -8.54 -20.03 -26.85
C HIS A 6 -8.08 -18.57 -26.89
N SER A 7 -9.00 -17.68 -27.25
CA SER A 7 -8.87 -16.24 -27.19
C SER A 7 -8.32 -15.82 -25.83
N ARG A 8 -7.02 -15.54 -25.77
CA ARG A 8 -6.33 -15.09 -24.56
C ARG A 8 -6.86 -13.70 -24.23
N PRO A 9 -7.40 -13.45 -23.02
CA PRO A 9 -7.88 -12.13 -22.65
C PRO A 9 -6.72 -11.14 -22.68
N LEU A 10 -6.86 -10.08 -23.48
CA LEU A 10 -5.87 -9.01 -23.57
C LEU A 10 -5.87 -8.23 -22.26
N LEU A 11 -4.72 -8.20 -21.60
CA LEU A 11 -4.50 -7.39 -20.40
C LEU A 11 -4.65 -5.91 -20.76
N ARG A 12 -5.74 -5.28 -20.29
CA ARG A 12 -5.95 -3.84 -20.49
C ARG A 12 -5.24 -3.08 -19.38
N VAL A 13 -4.18 -2.36 -19.75
CA VAL A 13 -3.52 -1.39 -18.86
C VAL A 13 -4.46 -0.20 -18.68
N ILE A 14 -4.79 0.12 -17.43
CA ILE A 14 -5.59 1.29 -17.06
C ILE A 14 -4.61 2.36 -16.62
N ASP A 15 -4.56 3.47 -17.35
CA ASP A 15 -3.73 4.63 -17.01
C ASP A 15 -4.35 5.36 -15.81
N GLY A 16 -3.61 5.41 -14.70
CA GLY A 16 -4.03 6.07 -13.46
C GLY A 16 -3.85 7.57 -13.57
N GLY A 17 -4.88 8.28 -14.05
CA GLY A 17 -4.90 9.75 -14.10
C GLY A 17 -4.74 10.41 -12.72
N PRO A 18 -4.35 11.69 -12.66
CA PRO A 18 -3.97 12.36 -11.42
C PRO A 18 -5.16 12.50 -10.47
N HIS A 19 -5.07 11.82 -9.32
CA HIS A 19 -6.06 11.91 -8.24
C HIS A 19 -5.87 13.26 -7.51
N ALA A 20 -6.62 14.26 -7.96
CA ALA A 20 -6.56 15.61 -7.42
C ALA A 20 -6.92 15.63 -5.92
N ALA A 21 -6.06 16.28 -5.15
CA ALA A 21 -6.16 16.49 -3.72
C ALA A 21 -7.41 17.30 -3.33
N ASN A 22 -8.54 16.62 -3.11
CA ASN A 22 -9.64 17.05 -2.24
C ASN A 22 -10.78 16.02 -2.26
N ALA A 23 -10.86 15.13 -1.29
CA ALA A 23 -12.10 14.41 -1.01
C ALA A 23 -12.18 13.98 0.45
N SER A 24 -13.34 14.27 1.03
CA SER A 24 -13.95 13.92 2.32
C SER A 24 -13.36 12.76 3.14
N ILE A 25 -13.66 12.79 4.44
CA ILE A 25 -13.31 11.81 5.49
C ILE A 25 -13.64 10.32 5.14
N ASP A 26 -14.41 10.06 4.07
CA ASP A 26 -14.74 8.72 3.52
C ASP A 26 -14.02 8.40 2.19
N ALA A 27 -12.95 9.13 1.85
CA ALA A 27 -12.21 8.93 0.62
C ALA A 27 -11.40 7.62 0.67
N HIS A 28 -11.80 6.66 -0.17
CA HIS A 28 -11.02 5.46 -0.44
C HIS A 28 -9.88 5.81 -1.40
N LEU A 29 -8.66 5.51 -0.98
CA LEU A 29 -7.41 5.82 -1.65
C LEU A 29 -6.87 4.57 -2.35
N THR A 30 -6.28 4.74 -3.54
CA THR A 30 -5.60 3.66 -4.22
C THR A 30 -4.21 3.43 -3.62
N ILE A 31 -3.60 2.29 -3.94
CA ILE A 31 -2.19 2.04 -3.58
C ILE A 31 -1.23 3.07 -4.20
N ALA A 32 -1.60 3.67 -5.34
CA ALA A 32 -0.82 4.73 -5.99
C ALA A 32 -0.85 6.03 -5.18
N ASP A 33 -2.02 6.41 -4.66
CA ASP A 33 -2.18 7.59 -3.79
C ASP A 33 -1.34 7.43 -2.51
N VAL A 34 -1.40 6.25 -1.90
CA VAL A 34 -0.61 5.94 -0.71
C VAL A 34 0.88 5.96 -1.03
N ALA A 35 1.30 5.40 -2.17
CA ALA A 35 2.71 5.44 -2.61
C ALA A 35 3.23 6.86 -2.84
N ALA A 36 2.44 7.70 -3.50
CA ALA A 36 2.78 9.11 -3.72
C ALA A 36 2.93 9.86 -2.39
N ALA A 37 2.08 9.60 -1.41
CA ALA A 37 2.10 10.27 -0.12
C ALA A 37 3.20 9.78 0.83
N CYS A 38 3.46 8.47 0.90
CA CYS A 38 4.46 7.92 1.81
C CYS A 38 5.89 7.87 1.22
N GLY A 39 6.01 7.92 -0.11
CA GLY A 39 7.27 7.79 -0.84
C GLY A 39 7.86 6.38 -0.78
N LEU A 40 7.03 5.36 -0.54
CA LEU A 40 7.44 3.95 -0.53
C LEU A 40 6.95 3.24 -1.80
N PRO A 41 7.67 2.21 -2.26
CA PRO A 41 7.20 1.39 -3.37
C PRO A 41 5.96 0.59 -2.96
N GLN A 42 4.99 0.47 -3.87
CA GLN A 42 3.73 -0.25 -3.68
C GLN A 42 3.86 -1.63 -3.00
N PRO A 43 4.78 -2.54 -3.41
CA PRO A 43 4.91 -3.84 -2.74
C PRO A 43 5.29 -3.71 -1.26
N VAL A 44 6.03 -2.68 -0.86
CA VAL A 44 6.34 -2.43 0.56
C VAL A 44 5.10 -1.97 1.31
N ILE A 45 4.28 -1.10 0.73
CA ILE A 45 3.04 -0.61 1.35
C ILE A 45 2.06 -1.77 1.60
N ALA A 46 1.90 -2.65 0.62
CA ALA A 46 1.02 -3.82 0.72
C ALA A 46 1.40 -4.77 1.87
N GLN A 47 2.68 -4.80 2.26
CA GLN A 47 3.17 -5.60 3.37
C GLN A 47 3.07 -4.89 4.73
N LEU A 48 3.02 -3.55 4.73
CA LEU A 48 3.06 -2.75 5.96
C LEU A 48 1.68 -2.41 6.49
N VAL A 49 0.74 -2.12 5.58
CA VAL A 49 -0.58 -1.64 5.97
C VAL A 49 -1.62 -2.54 5.32
N PRO A 50 -2.49 -3.19 6.13
CA PRO A 50 -3.58 -3.97 5.59
C PRO A 50 -4.51 -3.05 4.81
N ARG A 51 -4.96 -3.53 3.66
CA ARG A 51 -5.93 -2.86 2.80
C ARG A 51 -7.33 -3.36 3.12
N THR A 52 -8.32 -2.51 2.88
CA THR A 52 -9.73 -2.80 3.15
C THR A 52 -10.44 -3.22 1.87
N TRP A 53 -11.32 -4.22 1.96
CA TRP A 53 -12.21 -4.57 0.86
C TRP A 53 -13.41 -3.62 0.86
N THR A 54 -13.67 -2.99 -0.30
CA THR A 54 -14.70 -1.96 -0.50
C THR A 54 -15.56 -2.28 -1.71
N ALA A 55 -16.58 -1.47 -1.99
CA ALA A 55 -17.41 -1.62 -3.19
C ALA A 55 -16.58 -1.57 -4.50
N ASP A 56 -15.50 -0.79 -4.50
CA ASP A 56 -14.59 -0.60 -5.64
C ASP A 56 -13.40 -1.57 -5.62
N GLY A 57 -13.34 -2.48 -4.63
CA GLY A 57 -12.27 -3.47 -4.45
C GLY A 57 -11.30 -3.13 -3.32
N TRP A 58 -10.04 -3.53 -3.45
CA TRP A 58 -9.02 -3.35 -2.42
C TRP A 58 -8.51 -1.91 -2.38
N MET A 59 -8.91 -1.16 -1.36
CA MET A 59 -8.58 0.26 -1.20
C MET A 59 -7.98 0.55 0.19
N TYR A 60 -7.43 1.74 0.34
CA TYR A 60 -6.93 2.27 1.59
C TYR A 60 -7.86 3.36 2.13
N THR A 61 -8.03 3.41 3.44
CA THR A 61 -8.73 4.49 4.14
C THR A 61 -7.76 5.62 4.49
N PRO A 62 -8.25 6.81 4.84
CA PRO A 62 -7.39 7.91 5.29
C PRO A 62 -6.55 7.52 6.53
N ALA A 63 -7.12 6.77 7.46
CA ALA A 63 -6.40 6.29 8.64
C ALA A 63 -5.24 5.33 8.29
N GLN A 64 -5.44 4.46 7.29
CA GLN A 64 -4.39 3.58 6.78
C GLN A 64 -3.29 4.35 6.04
N LEU A 65 -3.64 5.44 5.34
CA LEU A 65 -2.66 6.34 4.76
C LEU A 65 -1.79 7.00 5.85
N GLU A 66 -2.39 7.56 6.89
CA GLU A 66 -1.66 8.18 8.00
C GLU A 66 -0.68 7.20 8.65
N GLU A 67 -1.11 5.96 8.85
CA GLU A 67 -0.27 4.88 9.37
C GLU A 67 0.91 4.55 8.43
N ALA A 68 0.65 4.44 7.12
CA ALA A 68 1.70 4.21 6.13
C ALA A 68 2.76 5.33 6.14
N VAL A 69 2.33 6.59 6.21
CA VAL A 69 3.22 7.76 6.29
C VAL A 69 4.01 7.74 7.59
N ARG A 70 3.38 7.41 8.72
CA ARG A 70 4.04 7.30 10.03
C ARG A 70 5.15 6.24 10.01
N ILE A 71 4.87 5.05 9.47
CA ILE A 71 5.85 3.97 9.33
C ILE A 71 6.99 4.37 8.39
N ALA A 72 6.67 5.02 7.25
CA ALA A 72 7.68 5.50 6.29
C ALA A 72 8.63 6.53 6.92
N ARG A 73 8.09 7.46 7.71
CA ARG A 73 8.89 8.45 8.46
C ARG A 73 9.81 7.77 9.46
N ARG A 74 9.32 6.82 10.27
CA ARG A 74 10.16 6.07 11.22
C ARG A 74 11.33 5.37 10.54
N ARG A 75 11.08 4.71 9.41
CA ARG A 75 12.13 4.04 8.61
C ARG A 75 13.18 5.01 8.06
N ARG A 76 12.78 6.20 7.63
CA ARG A 76 13.71 7.23 7.12
C ARG A 76 14.56 7.86 8.23
N SER A 77 13.99 8.03 9.42
CA SER A 77 14.72 8.61 10.56
C SER A 77 15.84 7.72 11.10
N GLY A 78 15.95 6.46 10.66
CA GLY A 78 16.98 5.56 11.15
C GLY A 78 16.71 5.01 12.55
N ASP A 79 15.53 5.29 13.12
CA ASP A 79 14.95 4.53 14.24
C ASP A 79 14.55 3.14 13.73
N GLY A 80 15.55 2.34 13.38
CA GLY A 80 15.45 0.90 13.56
C GLY A 80 15.15 0.74 15.04
N ASP A 81 13.93 0.31 15.34
CA ASP A 81 13.50 -0.13 16.66
C ASP A 81 14.63 -1.01 17.19
N GLY A 82 15.43 -0.44 18.09
CA GLY A 82 16.42 -1.17 18.83
C GLY A 82 15.59 -2.19 19.56
N ILE A 83 15.65 -3.43 19.08
CA ILE A 83 15.31 -4.57 19.88
C ILE A 83 16.22 -4.47 21.10
N ASP A 84 15.71 -3.85 22.16
CA ASP A 84 16.10 -4.12 23.54
C ASP A 84 15.66 -5.56 23.81
N THR A 85 16.33 -6.49 23.12
CA THR A 85 16.48 -7.84 23.63
C THR A 85 17.38 -7.65 24.81
N GLU A 86 16.76 -7.44 25.96
CA GLU A 86 17.36 -7.62 27.27
C GLU A 86 18.23 -8.88 27.23
N TRP A 87 19.53 -8.69 27.00
CA TRP A 87 20.50 -9.76 27.09
C TRP A 87 20.73 -10.01 28.59
N LEU A 88 20.00 -10.96 29.15
CA LEU A 88 20.27 -11.49 30.48
C LEU A 88 21.52 -12.39 30.41
N PRO A 89 22.63 -12.04 31.09
CA PRO A 89 23.78 -12.94 31.16
C PRO A 89 23.43 -14.19 31.99
N PRO A 90 23.94 -15.38 31.61
CA PRO A 90 23.78 -16.57 32.45
C PRO A 90 24.50 -16.39 33.79
N ARG A 91 23.85 -16.82 34.88
CA ARG A 91 24.39 -16.82 36.25
C ARG A 91 25.43 -17.91 36.47
#